data_AF-A0A2E8HLL2-F1
#
_entry.id   AF-A0A2E8HLL2-F1
#
_cell.length_a   1.000
_cell.length_b   1.000
_cell.length_c   1.000
_cell.angle_alpha   90.00
_cell.angle_beta   90.00
_cell.angle_gamma   90.00
#
_symmetry.space_group_name_H-M   'P 1'
#
loop_
_entity.id
_entity.type
_entity.pdbx_description
1 polymer ?
#
loop_
_entity_poly.entity_id
_entity_poly.type
_entity_poly.pdbx_seq_one_letter_code
_entity_poly.pdbx_strand_id
1 'polypeptide(L)' 'MPEHIPDVLASRYASDAIREIWSEQGRVRLEREFWIAVLKAQKELGVDIPAEAIAAYEKVREIIDLDSIRRRES' A
#
# COMPACT_ATOMS: atom_id res chain seq x y z
N MET A 1 3.72 -24.16 12.21
CA MET A 1 4.00 -23.02 11.30
C MET A 1 5.41 -23.21 10.77
N PRO A 2 5.68 -22.99 9.48
CA PRO A 2 7.05 -23.06 8.96
C PRO A 2 7.94 -22.08 9.74
N GLU A 3 9.21 -22.44 9.89
CA GLU A 3 10.21 -21.59 10.53
C GLU A 3 10.35 -20.28 9.74
N HIS A 4 10.18 -19.14 10.41
CA HIS A 4 10.32 -17.82 9.78
C HIS A 4 11.80 -17.45 9.68
N ILE A 5 12.34 -17.46 8.45
CA ILE A 5 13.71 -17.06 8.18
C ILE A 5 13.71 -15.56 7.84
N PRO A 6 14.30 -14.68 8.67
CA PRO A 6 14.29 -13.24 8.41
C PRO A 6 15.23 -12.86 7.26
N ASP A 7 14.88 -11.81 6.51
CA ASP A 7 15.76 -11.22 5.50
C ASP A 7 16.98 -10.56 6.18
N VAL A 8 18.16 -11.10 5.91
CA VAL A 8 19.42 -10.63 6.52
C VAL A 8 19.86 -9.26 5.99
N LEU A 9 19.55 -8.95 4.73
CA LEU A 9 19.88 -7.66 4.13
C LEU A 9 19.03 -6.55 4.74
N ALA A 10 17.73 -6.79 4.85
CA ALA A 10 16.80 -5.89 5.50
C ALA A 10 17.17 -5.66 6.97
N SER A 11 17.46 -6.72 7.73
CA SER A 11 17.67 -6.62 9.18
C SER A 11 19.01 -6.03 9.60
N ARG A 12 20.06 -6.12 8.77
CA ARG A 12 21.43 -5.72 9.17
C ARG A 12 22.02 -4.57 8.39
N TYR A 13 21.65 -4.41 7.13
CA TYR A 13 22.39 -3.54 6.21
C TYR A 13 21.52 -2.46 5.56
N ALA A 14 20.22 -2.70 5.40
CA ALA A 14 19.31 -1.75 4.79
C ALA A 14 18.98 -0.56 5.73
N SER A 15 19.02 0.64 5.15
CA SER A 15 18.50 1.83 5.81
C SER A 15 17.00 1.71 6.09
N ASP A 16 16.51 2.48 7.06
CA ASP A 16 15.07 2.52 7.37
C ASP A 16 14.22 2.86 6.14
N ALA A 17 14.68 3.80 5.30
CA ALA A 17 13.99 4.21 4.08
C ALA A 17 13.85 3.05 3.07
N ILE A 18 14.91 2.24 2.87
CA ILE A 18 14.85 1.08 1.99
C ILE A 18 13.92 0.02 2.57
N ARG A 19 13.99 -0.24 3.88
CA ARG A 19 13.07 -1.16 4.55
C ARG A 19 11.61 -0.72 4.44
N GLU A 20 11.34 0.57 4.59
CA GLU A 20 9.99 1.11 4.47
C GLU A 20 9.42 0.85 3.07
N ILE A 21 10.17 1.18 2.01
CA ILE A 21 9.73 0.98 0.61
C ILE A 21 9.41 -0.50 0.32
N TRP A 22 10.28 -1.42 0.77
CA TRP A 22 10.19 -2.84 0.44
C TRP A 22 9.43 -3.69 1.47
N SER A 23 8.92 -3.08 2.54
CA SER A 23 8.06 -3.77 3.51
C SER A 23 6.71 -4.18 2.89
N GLU A 24 6.04 -5.17 3.49
CA GLU A 24 4.68 -5.54 3.06
C GLU A 24 3.71 -4.34 3.14
N GLN A 25 3.82 -3.52 4.19
CA GLN A 25 3.05 -2.28 4.30
C GLN A 25 3.45 -1.26 3.23
N GLY A 26 4.76 -1.08 2.98
CA GLY A 26 5.27 -0.16 1.97
C GLY A 26 4.74 -0.48 0.58
N ARG A 27 4.76 -1.77 0.20
CA ARG A 27 4.19 -2.23 -1.07
C ARG A 27 2.70 -1.90 -1.17
N VAL A 28 1.90 -2.23 -0.15
CA VAL A 28 0.46 -1.93 -0.15
C VAL A 28 0.18 -0.42 -0.18
N ARG A 29 1.00 0.40 0.50
CA ARG A 29 0.89 1.86 0.43
C ARG A 29 1.12 2.36 -1.00
N LEU A 30 2.21 1.93 -1.63
CA LEU A 30 2.55 2.32 -3.01
C LEU A 30 1.46 1.91 -4.00
N GLU A 31 0.89 0.72 -3.86
CA GLU A 31 -0.22 0.26 -4.70
C GLU A 31 -1.46 1.16 -4.55
N ARG A 32 -1.81 1.55 -3.31
CA ARG A 32 -2.93 2.46 -3.04
C ARG A 32 -2.68 3.86 -3.58
N GLU A 33 -1.47 4.38 -3.41
CA GLU A 33 -1.07 5.68 -3.95
C GLU A 33 -1.17 5.68 -5.48
N PHE A 34 -0.70 4.61 -6.13
CA PHE A 34 -0.84 4.43 -7.56
C PHE A 34 -2.31 4.41 -8.00
N TRP A 35 -3.17 3.65 -7.31
CA TRP A 35 -4.60 3.62 -7.62
C TRP A 35 -5.27 4.99 -7.44
N ILE A 36 -4.95 5.72 -6.38
CA ILE A 36 -5.45 7.09 -6.18
C ILE A 36 -5.01 8.01 -7.32
N ALA A 37 -3.75 7.90 -7.76
CA ALA A 37 -3.25 8.67 -8.90
C ALA A 37 -4.03 8.34 -10.19
N VAL A 38 -4.31 7.06 -10.44
CA VAL A 38 -5.14 6.62 -11.58
C VAL A 38 -6.56 7.17 -11.47
N LEU A 39 -7.20 7.10 -10.29
CA LEU A 39 -8.55 7.63 -10.08
C LEU A 39 -8.63 9.14 -10.33
N LYS A 40 -7.61 9.90 -9.89
CA LYS A 40 -7.50 11.34 -10.18
C LYS A 40 -7.38 11.60 -11.68
N ALA A 41 -6.49 10.90 -12.36
CA ALA A 41 -6.32 11.04 -13.81
C ALA A 41 -7.59 10.67 -14.59
N GLN A 42 -8.28 9.60 -14.21
CA GLN A 42 -9.56 9.21 -14.81
C GLN A 42 -10.64 10.29 -14.61
N LYS A 43 -10.73 10.88 -13.40
CA LYS A 43 -11.66 11.98 -13.12
C LYS A 43 -11.34 13.21 -13.97
N GLU A 44 -10.07 13.58 -14.11
CA GLU A 44 -9.62 14.68 -14.97
C GLU A 44 -9.99 14.44 -16.46
N LEU A 45 -10.00 13.18 -16.89
CA LEU A 45 -10.42 12.77 -18.24
C LEU A 45 -11.95 12.64 -18.40
N GLY A 46 -12.74 12.99 -17.39
CA GLY A 46 -14.20 13.03 -17.46
C GLY A 46 -14.92 11.74 -17.06
N VAL A 47 -14.22 10.77 -16.45
CA VAL A 47 -14.89 9.62 -15.82
C VAL A 47 -15.66 10.10 -14.59
N ASP A 48 -16.89 9.63 -14.43
CA ASP A 48 -17.75 9.99 -13.30
C ASP A 48 -17.26 9.32 -11.99
N ILE A 49 -16.31 9.99 -11.34
CA ILE A 49 -15.72 9.58 -10.07
C ILE A 49 -16.03 10.68 -9.04
N PRO A 50 -16.79 10.39 -7.96
CA PRO A 50 -17.07 11.37 -6.92
C PRO A 50 -15.79 11.86 -6.23
N ALA A 51 -15.68 13.17 -5.98
CA ALA A 51 -14.48 13.75 -5.36
C ALA A 51 -14.29 13.26 -3.92
N GLU A 52 -15.40 13.06 -3.21
CA GLU A 52 -15.48 12.49 -1.88
C GLU A 52 -14.94 11.05 -1.82
N ALA A 53 -15.07 10.27 -2.90
CA ALA A 53 -14.54 8.91 -2.96
C ALA A 53 -13.00 8.94 -2.98
N ILE A 54 -12.40 9.81 -3.81
CA ILE A 54 -10.95 10.02 -3.85
C ILE A 54 -10.45 10.49 -2.48
N ALA A 55 -11.11 11.48 -1.88
CA ALA A 55 -10.74 12.00 -0.56
C ALA A 55 -10.84 10.93 0.54
N ALA A 56 -11.85 10.04 0.48
CA ALA A 56 -11.99 8.93 1.40
C ALA A 56 -10.81 7.94 1.27
N TYR A 57 -10.40 7.59 0.05
CA TYR A 57 -9.23 6.74 -0.19
C TYR A 57 -7.94 7.39 0.33
N GLU A 58 -7.75 8.68 0.07
CA GLU A 58 -6.57 9.42 0.54
C GLU A 58 -6.45 9.43 2.06
N LYS A 59 -7.59 9.55 2.77
CA LYS A 59 -7.64 9.58 4.23
C LYS A 59 -7.19 8.27 4.88
N VAL A 60 -7.45 7.14 4.22
CA VAL A 60 -7.19 5.80 4.80
C VAL A 60 -6.04 5.07 4.13
N ARG A 61 -5.32 5.67 3.17
CA ARG A 61 -4.25 5.01 2.40
C ARG A 61 -3.16 4.41 3.30
N GLU A 62 -2.88 5.06 4.42
CA GLU A 62 -1.90 4.65 5.44
C GLU A 62 -2.40 3.57 6.41
N ILE A 63 -3.71 3.31 6.44
CA ILE A 63 -4.30 2.34 7.36
C ILE A 63 -4.21 0.94 6.73
N ILE A 64 -3.14 0.22 7.04
CA ILE A 64 -2.81 -1.07 6.43
C ILE A 64 -2.89 -2.18 7.48
N ASP A 65 -3.92 -3.02 7.36
CA ASP A 65 -4.10 -4.24 8.15
C ASP A 65 -3.74 -5.46 7.30
N LEU A 66 -2.50 -5.94 7.46
CA LEU A 66 -1.97 -7.09 6.71
C LEU A 66 -2.69 -8.40 7.05
N ASP A 67 -3.19 -8.56 8.28
CA ASP A 67 -3.90 -9.77 8.67
C ASP A 67 -5.29 -9.81 8.03
N SER A 68 -5.98 -8.67 7.97
CA SER A 68 -7.24 -8.52 7.22
C SER A 68 -7.04 -8.79 5.72
N ILE A 69 -5.94 -8.33 5.13
CA ILE A 69 -5.59 -8.63 3.73
C ILE A 69 -5.42 -10.13 3.55
N ARG A 70 -4.57 -10.76 4.38
CA ARG A 70 -4.31 -12.19 4.31
C ARG A 70 -5.59 -13.03 4.46
N ARG A 71 -6.52 -12.65 5.35
CA ARG A 71 -7.82 -13.32 5.51
C ARG A 71 -8.74 -13.25 4.29
N ARG A 72 -8.57 -12.27 3.39
CA ARG A 72 -9.37 -12.11 2.17
C ARG A 72 -8.79 -12.84 0.97
N GLU A 73 -7.49 -13.09 0.99
CA GLU A 73 -6.74 -13.73 -0.09
C GLU A 73 -6.58 -15.25 0.08
N SER A 74 -6.85 -15.75 1.29
CA SER A 74 -6.89 -17.19 1.62
C SER A 74 -8.16 -17.88 1.13
#